data_AF-A0A0S2KPU5-F1
#
_entry.id   AF-A0A0S2KPU5-F1
#
_cell.length_a   1.000
_cell.length_b   1.000
_cell.length_c   1.000
_cell.angle_alpha   90.00
_cell.angle_beta   90.00
_cell.angle_gamma   90.00
#
_symmetry.space_group_name_H-M   'P 1'
#
loop_
_entity.id
_entity.type
_entity.pdbx_description
1 polymer ?
#
loop_
_entity_poly.entity_id
_entity_poly.type
_entity_poly.pdbx_seq_one_letter_code
_entity_poly.pdbx_strand_id
1 'polypeptide(L)'
;SFKKRAPRAIDQIRKFAEQQMKTKDVRIDTRLNKAVWSKGIRNVPFRLRVRLSRRRNDDEDSPHKLYTLVTYVPCTTFKKLTTVNVDSEE
;
A
#
# COMPACT_ATOMS: atom_id res chain seq x y z
N SER A 1 -8.68 -19.04 7.28
CA SER A 1 -10.11 -18.75 7.52
C SER A 1 -10.56 -17.56 6.69
N PHE A 2 -11.74 -17.64 6.07
CA PHE A 2 -12.29 -16.60 5.19
C PHE A 2 -12.44 -15.24 5.87
N LYS A 3 -12.76 -15.23 7.17
CA LYS A 3 -12.88 -14.01 7.99
C LYS A 3 -11.55 -13.26 8.19
N LYS A 4 -10.42 -13.80 7.76
CA LYS A 4 -9.10 -13.17 7.91
C LYS A 4 -8.48 -12.74 6.57
N ARG A 5 -9.17 -12.88 5.42
CA ARG A 5 -8.55 -12.61 4.12
C ARG A 5 -8.26 -11.12 3.91
N ALA A 6 -9.22 -10.22 4.11
CA ALA A 6 -8.97 -8.77 3.98
C ALA A 6 -7.96 -8.23 5.00
N PRO A 7 -8.03 -8.55 6.30
CA PRO A 7 -6.99 -8.17 7.26
C PRO A 7 -5.59 -8.68 6.87
N ARG A 8 -5.49 -9.96 6.48
CA ARG A 8 -4.21 -10.50 6.00
C ARG A 8 -3.70 -9.82 4.74
N ALA A 9 -4.58 -9.39 3.84
CA ALA A 9 -4.18 -8.68 2.63
C ALA A 9 -3.54 -7.33 2.97
N ILE A 10 -4.10 -6.61 3.95
CA ILE A 10 -3.51 -5.36 4.47
C ILE A 10 -2.15 -5.61 5.08
N ASP A 11 -2.00 -6.65 5.91
CA ASP A 11 -0.71 -7.01 6.51
C ASP A 11 0.34 -7.37 5.45
N GLN A 12 -0.08 -8.08 4.40
CA GLN A 12 0.82 -8.41 3.27
C GLN A 12 1.21 -7.17 2.47
N ILE A 13 0.30 -6.20 2.29
CA ILE A 13 0.64 -4.92 1.66
C ILE A 13 1.67 -4.16 2.50
N ARG A 14 1.54 -4.16 3.84
CA ARG A 14 2.53 -3.55 4.74
C ARG A 14 3.90 -4.22 4.60
N LYS A 15 3.93 -5.56 4.67
CA LYS A 15 5.16 -6.34 4.53
C LYS A 15 5.84 -6.13 3.17
N PHE A 16 5.05 -6.05 2.09
CA PHE A 16 5.55 -5.75 0.76
C PHE A 16 6.18 -4.36 0.69
N ALA A 17 5.50 -3.34 1.21
CA ALA A 17 6.02 -1.97 1.24
C ALA A 17 7.30 -1.85 2.11
N GLU A 18 7.33 -2.51 3.26
CA GLU A 18 8.50 -2.58 4.14
C GLU A 18 9.72 -3.18 3.42
N GLN A 19 9.54 -4.30 2.71
CA GLN A 19 10.61 -4.97 1.98
C GLN A 19 11.14 -4.13 0.79
N GLN A 20 10.25 -3.52 0.01
CA GLN A 20 10.63 -2.76 -1.18
C GLN A 20 11.25 -1.40 -0.84
N MET A 21 10.69 -0.68 0.14
CA MET A 21 11.11 0.68 0.49
C MET A 21 12.09 0.74 1.66
N LYS A 22 12.31 -0.39 2.36
CA LYS A 22 13.19 -0.52 3.53
C LYS A 22 12.83 0.46 4.65
N THR A 23 11.53 0.65 4.89
CA THR A 23 10.98 1.51 5.95
C THR A 23 10.08 0.71 6.87
N LYS A 24 10.30 0.80 8.19
CA LYS A 24 9.45 0.14 9.20
C LYS A 24 8.09 0.83 9.38
N ASP A 25 8.05 2.17 9.30
CA ASP A 25 6.78 2.91 9.30
C ASP A 25 6.13 2.85 7.91
N VAL A 26 5.02 2.11 7.82
CA VAL A 26 4.20 1.99 6.60
C VAL A 26 2.78 2.47 6.90
N ARG A 27 2.38 3.54 6.22
CA ARG A 27 1.06 4.16 6.33
C ARG A 27 0.22 3.79 5.11
N ILE A 28 -0.94 3.18 5.36
CA ILE A 28 -1.88 2.79 4.31
C ILE A 28 -2.93 3.87 4.17
N ASP A 29 -3.09 4.40 2.96
CA ASP A 29 -4.13 5.37 2.68
C ASP A 29 -5.53 4.76 2.81
N THR A 30 -6.50 5.59 3.19
CA THR A 30 -7.89 5.19 3.35
C THR A 30 -8.50 4.68 2.04
N ARG A 31 -8.11 5.23 0.88
CA ARG A 31 -8.61 4.78 -0.43
C ARG A 31 -8.15 3.36 -0.75
N LEU A 32 -6.92 3.03 -0.38
CA LEU A 32 -6.37 1.69 -0.49
C LEU A 32 -7.13 0.71 0.41
N ASN A 33 -7.40 1.08 1.65
CA ASN A 33 -8.21 0.26 2.54
C ASN A 33 -9.61 0.02 1.95
N LYS A 34 -10.31 1.08 1.49
CA LYS A 34 -11.62 0.95 0.84
C LYS A 34 -11.58 0.02 -0.38
N ALA A 35 -10.53 0.10 -1.21
CA ALA A 35 -10.37 -0.77 -2.37
C ALA A 35 -10.21 -2.25 -1.99
N VAL A 36 -9.41 -2.54 -0.95
CA VAL A 36 -9.22 -3.91 -0.42
C VAL A 36 -10.53 -4.48 0.14
N TRP A 37 -11.31 -3.65 0.84
CA TRP A 37 -12.58 -4.05 1.47
C TRP A 37 -13.81 -3.94 0.55
N SER A 38 -13.67 -3.44 -0.67
CA SER A 38 -14.78 -3.15 -1.60
C SER A 38 -15.72 -4.34 -1.87
N LYS A 39 -15.18 -5.57 -1.88
CA LYS A 39 -15.92 -6.82 -2.11
C LYS A 39 -16.16 -7.62 -0.83
N GLY A 40 -15.94 -7.00 0.33
CA GLY A 40 -16.07 -7.60 1.65
C GLY A 40 -14.88 -8.48 2.06
N ILE A 41 -14.98 -9.08 3.25
CA ILE A 41 -13.87 -9.74 3.93
C ILE A 41 -13.34 -11.01 3.22
N ARG A 42 -14.22 -11.69 2.46
CA ARG A 42 -13.92 -12.97 1.80
C ARG A 42 -13.33 -12.79 0.39
N ASN A 43 -13.74 -11.75 -0.34
CA ASN A 43 -13.51 -11.62 -1.78
C ASN A 43 -12.54 -10.48 -2.12
N VAL A 44 -11.40 -10.44 -1.43
CA VAL A 44 -10.33 -9.47 -1.71
C VAL A 44 -9.94 -9.51 -3.20
N PRO A 45 -9.72 -8.35 -3.85
CA PRO A 45 -9.22 -8.29 -5.22
C PRO A 45 -7.92 -9.11 -5.41
N PHE A 46 -7.84 -9.89 -6.49
CA PHE A 46 -6.65 -10.72 -6.78
C PHE A 46 -5.41 -9.91 -7.13
N ARG A 47 -5.61 -8.73 -7.74
CA ARG A 47 -4.55 -7.80 -8.14
C ARG A 47 -4.98 -6.40 -7.75
N LEU A 48 -4.01 -5.62 -7.29
CA LEU A 48 -4.19 -4.23 -6.93
C LEU A 48 -2.98 -3.44 -7.42
N ARG A 49 -3.21 -2.24 -7.96
CA ARG A 49 -2.14 -1.32 -8.30
C ARG A 49 -1.99 -0.32 -7.17
N VAL A 50 -0.78 -0.23 -6.64
CA VAL A 50 -0.43 0.68 -5.55
C VAL A 50 0.70 1.58 -5.99
N ARG A 51 0.72 2.80 -5.46
CA ARG A 51 1.85 3.72 -5.54
C ARG A 51 2.49 3.81 -4.16
N LEU A 52 3.77 3.50 -4.08
CA LEU A 52 4.58 3.62 -2.87
C LEU A 52 5.30 4.96 -2.91
N SER A 53 5.12 5.79 -1.88
CA SER A 53 5.83 7.06 -1.74
C SER A 53 6.61 7.05 -0.44
N ARG A 54 7.94 7.07 -0.52
CA ARG A 54 8.81 7.19 0.65
C ARG A 54 9.01 8.67 0.95
N ARG A 55 8.62 9.12 2.15
CA ARG A 55 8.67 10.52 2.57
C ARG A 55 9.48 10.65 3.87
N ARG A 56 10.02 11.85 4.12
CA ARG A 56 10.59 12.19 5.42
C ARG A 56 9.45 12.40 6.42
N ASN A 57 9.69 11.97 7.64
CA ASN A 57 8.79 12.25 8.74
C ASN A 57 9.20 13.56 9.39
N ASP A 58 8.25 14.48 9.54
CA ASP A 58 8.47 15.79 10.17
C ASP A 58 8.18 15.75 11.69
N ASP A 59 7.67 14.62 12.18
CA ASP A 59 7.40 14.36 13.58
C ASP A 59 8.69 13.96 14.32
N GLU A 60 9.19 14.87 15.16
CA GLU A 60 10.42 14.70 15.94
C GLU A 60 10.33 13.57 16.98
N ASP A 61 9.13 13.22 17.44
CA ASP A 61 8.92 12.16 18.44
C ASP A 61 8.92 10.75 17.82
N SER A 62 8.94 10.65 16.48
CA SER A 62 8.92 9.37 15.80
C SER A 62 10.31 8.69 15.80
N PRO A 63 10.41 7.40 16.16
CA PRO A 63 11.67 6.65 16.08
C PRO A 63 12.14 6.41 14.63
N HIS A 64 11.33 6.78 13.63
CA HIS A 64 11.59 6.54 12.22
C HIS A 64 11.63 7.84 11.42
N LYS A 65 12.82 8.17 10.89
CA LYS A 65 13.06 9.34 10.03
C LYS A 65 12.29 9.32 8.70
N LEU A 66 11.87 8.14 8.25
CA LEU A 66 11.25 7.92 6.94
C LEU A 66 10.05 7.01 7.11
N TYR A 67 8.96 7.36 6.43
CA TYR A 67 7.77 6.52 6.32
C TYR A 67 7.42 6.26 4.85
N THR A 68 6.75 5.15 4.59
CA THR A 68 6.18 4.86 3.27
C THR A 68 4.68 5.03 3.31
N LEU A 69 4.17 5.94 2.48
CA LEU A 69 2.74 6.09 2.20
C LEU A 69 2.35 5.20 1.02
N VAL A 70 1.41 4.29 1.25
CA VAL A 70 0.87 3.40 0.22
C VAL A 70 -0.48 3.93 -0.22
N THR A 71 -0.58 4.33 -1.49
CA THR A 71 -1.81 4.87 -2.08
C THR A 71 -2.37 3.92 -3.15
N TYR A 72 -3.69 3.97 -3.36
CA TYR A 72 -4.35 3.19 -4.40
C TYR A 72 -4.28 3.93 -5.74
N VAL A 73 -3.91 3.21 -6.79
CA VAL A 73 -3.97 3.71 -8.17
C VAL A 73 -5.12 2.99 -8.87
N PRO A 74 -6.18 3.70 -9.29
CA PRO A 74 -7.24 3.10 -10.07
C PRO A 74 -6.69 2.65 -11.43
N CYS A 75 -6.86 1.37 -11.75
CA CYS A 75 -6.52 0.80 -13.05
C CYS A 75 -7.68 -0.03 -13.57
N THR A 76 -7.98 0.12 -14.86
CA THR A 76 -9.02 -0.66 -15.55
C THR A 76 -8.50 -2.06 -15.94
N THR A 77 -7.22 -2.16 -16.32
CA THR A 77 -6.54 -3.40 -16.71
C THR A 77 -5.22 -3.56 -15.99
N PHE A 78 -4.88 -4.81 -15.63
CA PHE A 78 -3.59 -5.19 -15.06
C PHE A 78 -2.66 -5.87 -16.07
N LYS A 79 -3.07 -5.97 -17.34
CA LYS A 79 -2.26 -6.61 -18.38
C LYS A 79 -1.13 -5.69 -18.80
N LYS A 80 0.07 -6.24 -18.96
CA LYS A 80 1.30 -5.55 -19.43
C LYS A 80 1.75 -4.35 -18.56
N LEU A 81 1.21 -4.17 -17.36
CA LEU A 81 1.69 -3.17 -16.41
C LEU A 81 2.85 -3.73 -15.60
N THR A 82 4.04 -3.12 -15.75
CA THR A 82 5.24 -3.42 -14.95
C THR A 82 5.40 -2.37 -13.84
N THR A 83 6.40 -2.55 -12.96
CA THR A 83 6.76 -1.51 -11.99
C THR A 83 7.35 -0.32 -12.75
N VAL A 84 6.86 0.88 -12.45
CA VAL A 84 7.30 2.12 -13.07
C VAL A 84 7.70 3.08 -11.96
N ASN A 85 8.85 3.72 -12.11
CA ASN A 85 9.26 4.79 -11.23
C ASN A 85 8.41 6.02 -11.56
N VAL A 86 7.82 6.62 -10.54
CA VAL A 86 7.00 7.82 -10.70
C VAL A 86 7.81 8.98 -10.18
N ASP A 87 8.02 9.98 -11.03
CA ASP A 87 8.67 11.21 -10.62
C ASP A 87 7.74 11.98 -9.67
N SER A 88 8.33 12.49 -8.59
CA SER A 88 7.66 13.42 -7.71
C SER A 88 7.73 14.78 -8.38
N GLU A 89 6.79 15.09 -9.28
CA GLU A 89 6.43 16.49 -9.48
C GLU A 89 5.86 16.97 -8.14
N GLU A 90 6.50 18.00 -7.58
CA GLU A 90 6.36 18.51 -6.20
C GLU A 90 4.96 18.43 -5.58
#